data_AF-A0A812ZV16-F1
#
_entry.id   AF-A0A812ZV16-F1
#
_cell.length_a   1.000
_cell.length_b   1.000
_cell.length_c   1.000
_cell.angle_alpha   90.00
_cell.angle_beta   90.00
_cell.angle_gamma   90.00
#
_symmetry.space_group_name_H-M   'P 1'
#
loop_
_entity.id
_entity.type
_entity.pdbx_description
1 polymer ?
#
loop_
_entity_poly.entity_id
_entity_poly.type
_entity_poly.pdbx_seq_one_letter_code
_entity_poly.pdbx_strand_id
1 'polypeptide(L)'
;MKAEKAWLADLEAATGAAKEAGVSFEPVQAELLEDKADSPKIESPTSPIPSPSHGGLIDTSRPTPIGIQICQACEKIYGFLQEPERSNGDDLLEDLCRTAKLEGASPDLKNSIFGLMRPEDIKSFLQAPDHQFWQQIKQNTEEFIKLLEDPGAAVPYSVDEMTPEAKNAKVRSIRPVVMDQSVREPATNTPFGHTGYQKFLTLQIVKGMGFKDIAISGQYYGASYTPETQVLEWMKVKGEPMDGMIVMFAPGRGDREAGIKAIKDFGIPNAFLDLTMKASVRFKQSDFISSVLETVEILDEIFTRMGFEPNPWRSEEKINCDPGRGEISVNLVDLMEFLDLKPDGTMDDKKKSEAEDAFSTWKKSNAFRRRVVGILTEEGRGVANYKDYGTLSRWLRGHFPRDEEYRILVHAHAGDGNTQDAASVEAALEGANGVWAAVIPQAAQSGHNSSMVFLDNMVQMGNGHVLADFWLHQGAQCARHIYYLNFNSYTIPDDCPIWGARVDQLLHTAFSTVSGKSSDWSNDKSHRFATQSGDVPAGVVGPKGRAGDHVKEVRDLGFALMNADIRANMNEQATLKQLWDIAARNKTEKIRCDQVAGYLKAQQHQGEKE
;
A
#
# COMPACT_ATOMS: atom_id res chain seq x y z
N MET A 1 25.76 7.74 17.22
CA MET A 1 26.31 8.73 18.20
C MET A 1 25.41 9.92 18.54
N LYS A 2 25.09 10.89 17.66
CA LYS A 2 24.21 12.03 18.08
C LYS A 2 22.75 11.61 18.34
N ALA A 3 22.19 10.74 17.50
CA ALA A 3 20.84 10.19 17.67
C ALA A 3 20.73 9.27 18.90
N GLU A 4 21.72 8.43 19.12
CA GLU A 4 21.84 7.55 20.30
C GLU A 4 21.93 8.34 21.61
N LYS A 5 22.65 9.47 21.63
CA LYS A 5 22.68 10.39 22.77
C LYS A 5 21.34 11.10 23.01
N ALA A 6 20.59 11.41 21.96
CA ALA A 6 19.26 12.01 22.09
C ALA A 6 18.26 11.00 22.67
N TRP A 7 18.29 9.76 22.18
CA TRP A 7 17.43 8.68 22.69
C TRP A 7 17.73 8.34 24.17
N LEU A 8 19.00 8.27 24.57
CA LEU A 8 19.37 8.07 25.98
C LEU A 8 18.91 9.23 26.88
N ALA A 9 18.97 10.47 26.38
CA ALA A 9 18.49 11.64 27.12
C ALA A 9 16.96 11.64 27.30
N ASP A 10 16.21 11.25 26.27
CA ASP A 10 14.75 11.12 26.34
C ASP A 10 14.33 9.99 27.31
N LEU A 11 15.08 8.89 27.33
CA LEU A 11 14.85 7.77 28.26
C LEU A 11 15.14 8.18 29.72
N GLU A 12 16.23 8.92 29.97
CA GLU A 12 16.54 9.48 31.29
C GLU A 12 15.47 10.48 31.76
N ALA A 13 15.00 11.35 30.86
CA ALA A 13 13.94 12.31 31.14
C ALA A 13 12.60 11.63 31.48
N ALA A 14 12.21 10.61 30.71
CA ALA A 14 11.00 9.82 30.96
C ALA A 14 11.08 9.06 32.30
N THR A 15 12.25 8.50 32.63
CA THR A 15 12.50 7.82 33.91
C THR A 15 12.44 8.80 35.09
N GLY A 16 12.94 10.02 34.91
CA GLY A 16 12.84 11.10 35.88
C GLY A 16 11.39 11.52 36.15
N ALA A 17 10.61 11.77 35.09
CA ALA A 17 9.20 12.15 35.18
C ALA A 17 8.36 11.06 35.86
N ALA A 18 8.63 9.78 35.58
CA ALA A 18 7.93 8.68 36.23
C ALA A 18 8.24 8.58 37.73
N LYS A 19 9.49 8.84 38.15
CA LYS A 19 9.86 8.91 39.57
C LYS A 19 9.17 10.07 40.30
N GLU A 20 9.08 11.24 39.66
CA GLU A 20 8.38 12.40 40.22
C GLU A 20 6.86 12.15 40.34
N ALA A 21 6.28 11.36 39.44
CA ALA A 21 4.88 10.94 39.48
C ALA A 21 4.60 9.82 40.50
N GLY A 22 5.59 9.38 41.29
CA GLY A 22 5.42 8.30 42.27
C GLY A 22 5.27 6.90 41.64
N VAL A 23 5.60 6.75 40.36
CA VAL A 23 5.60 5.46 39.66
C VAL A 23 6.90 4.73 40.01
N SER A 24 6.81 3.74 40.89
CA SER A 24 7.94 2.84 41.18
C SER A 24 8.03 1.75 40.14
N PHE A 25 9.08 1.75 39.32
CA PHE A 25 9.47 0.56 38.57
C PHE A 25 10.26 -0.36 39.49
N GLU A 26 9.75 -1.58 39.73
CA GLU A 26 10.62 -2.64 40.24
C GLU A 26 11.63 -2.96 39.13
N PRO A 27 12.95 -2.90 39.41
CA PRO A 27 13.94 -3.31 38.43
C PRO A 27 13.72 -4.78 38.13
N VAL A 28 13.39 -5.10 36.88
CA VAL A 28 13.48 -6.47 36.37
C VAL A 28 14.94 -6.87 36.53
N GLN A 29 15.23 -7.65 37.57
CA GLN A 29 16.52 -8.31 37.70
C GLN A 29 16.63 -9.27 36.52
N ALA A 30 17.44 -8.90 35.52
CA ALA A 30 17.96 -9.84 34.56
C ALA A 30 18.90 -10.79 35.31
N GLU A 31 18.35 -11.83 35.94
CA GLU A 31 19.12 -13.01 36.30
C GLU A 31 19.62 -13.63 34.99
N LEU A 32 20.86 -13.27 34.65
CA LEU A 32 21.70 -14.04 33.76
C LEU A 32 21.81 -15.46 34.35
N LEU A 33 21.01 -16.37 33.81
CA LEU A 33 21.21 -17.80 33.91
C LEU A 33 22.59 -18.12 33.31
N GLU A 34 23.61 -18.18 34.16
CA GLU A 34 24.87 -18.88 33.86
C GLU A 34 24.59 -20.39 33.81
N ASP A 35 24.01 -20.84 32.71
CA ASP A 35 23.90 -22.27 32.42
C ASP A 35 25.26 -22.77 31.93
N LYS A 36 25.91 -23.57 32.77
CA LYS A 36 27.13 -24.33 32.45
C LYS A 36 26.77 -25.45 31.46
N ALA A 37 26.72 -25.13 30.17
CA ALA A 37 26.70 -26.10 29.09
C ALA A 37 28.11 -26.23 28.47
N ASP A 38 28.76 -27.36 28.72
CA ASP A 38 29.97 -27.80 28.00
C ASP A 38 29.69 -27.81 26.49
N SER A 39 30.18 -26.78 25.80
CA SER A 39 30.16 -26.68 24.34
C SER A 39 31.53 -27.06 23.78
N PRO A 40 31.63 -27.90 22.75
CA PRO A 40 32.90 -28.38 22.22
C PRO A 40 33.70 -27.22 21.61
N LYS A 41 35.01 -27.19 21.90
CA LYS A 41 35.97 -26.28 21.27
C LYS A 41 35.93 -26.45 19.75
N ILE A 42 35.34 -25.48 19.06
CA ILE A 42 35.48 -25.33 17.61
C ILE A 42 36.85 -24.70 17.36
N GLU A 43 37.79 -25.48 16.82
CA GLU A 43 39.05 -24.97 16.31
C GLU A 43 38.79 -24.05 15.11
N SER A 44 39.37 -22.86 15.14
CA SER A 44 39.29 -21.90 14.04
C SER A 44 40.12 -22.38 12.84
N PRO A 45 39.52 -22.58 11.65
CA PRO A 45 40.30 -22.97 10.48
C PRO A 45 41.06 -21.76 9.93
N THR A 46 42.38 -21.79 10.08
CA THR A 46 43.36 -20.84 9.51
C THR A 46 43.65 -21.11 8.03
N SER A 47 42.63 -21.47 7.25
CA SER A 47 42.79 -21.64 5.80
C SER A 47 42.48 -20.33 5.06
N PRO A 48 43.28 -19.94 4.05
CA PRO A 48 43.01 -18.75 3.25
C PRO A 48 41.67 -18.89 2.54
N ILE A 49 40.82 -17.86 2.70
CA ILE A 49 39.52 -17.75 2.04
C ILE A 49 39.77 -17.83 0.53
N PRO A 50 39.19 -18.81 -0.19
CA PRO A 50 39.31 -18.84 -1.65
C PRO A 50 38.67 -17.56 -2.22
N SER A 51 39.37 -16.90 -3.13
CA SER A 51 38.85 -15.73 -3.84
C SER A 51 37.46 -16.05 -4.41
N PRO A 52 36.45 -15.20 -4.21
CA PRO A 52 35.10 -15.49 -4.68
C PRO A 52 35.12 -15.63 -6.20
N SER A 53 34.89 -16.86 -6.69
CA SER A 53 34.58 -17.09 -8.09
C SER A 53 33.42 -16.18 -8.45
N HIS A 54 33.59 -15.35 -9.49
CA HIS A 54 32.62 -14.35 -9.96
C HIS A 54 31.40 -15.04 -10.59
N GLY A 55 30.66 -15.84 -9.81
CA GLY A 55 29.34 -16.30 -10.20
C GLY A 55 28.45 -15.07 -10.34
N GLY A 56 27.85 -14.90 -11.51
CA GLY A 56 27.01 -13.73 -11.83
C GLY A 56 25.95 -13.51 -10.75
N LEU A 57 25.86 -12.28 -10.25
CA LEU A 57 24.82 -11.89 -9.28
C LEU A 57 23.40 -12.05 -9.83
N ILE A 58 23.30 -11.94 -11.15
CA ILE A 58 22.09 -12.21 -11.89
C ILE A 58 22.31 -13.51 -12.65
N ASP A 59 21.58 -14.54 -12.24
CA ASP A 59 21.64 -15.89 -12.77
C ASP A 59 20.23 -16.26 -13.22
N THR A 60 20.01 -16.18 -14.53
CA THR A 60 18.72 -16.50 -15.15
C THR A 60 18.39 -17.99 -15.10
N SER A 61 19.34 -18.85 -14.67
CA SER A 61 19.09 -20.27 -14.43
C SER A 61 18.51 -20.56 -13.05
N ARG A 62 18.55 -19.59 -12.13
CA ARG A 62 18.01 -19.75 -10.77
C ARG A 62 16.49 -19.61 -10.73
N PRO A 63 15.82 -20.25 -9.75
CA PRO A 63 14.37 -20.12 -9.57
C PRO A 63 13.94 -18.73 -9.06
N THR A 64 14.87 -17.90 -8.60
CA THR A 64 14.57 -16.55 -8.09
C THR A 64 14.16 -15.64 -9.24
N PRO A 65 13.01 -14.93 -9.16
CA PRO A 65 12.60 -14.00 -10.20
C PRO A 65 13.62 -12.88 -10.44
N ILE A 66 13.78 -12.48 -11.70
CA ILE A 66 14.79 -11.50 -12.13
C ILE A 66 14.68 -10.16 -11.40
N GLY A 67 13.46 -9.68 -11.12
CA GLY A 67 13.24 -8.44 -10.38
C GLY A 67 13.80 -8.50 -8.96
N ILE A 68 13.66 -9.63 -8.27
CA ILE A 68 14.25 -9.85 -6.95
C ILE A 68 15.78 -9.91 -7.03
N GLN A 69 16.33 -10.54 -8.06
CA GLN A 69 17.79 -10.57 -8.28
C GLN A 69 18.35 -9.15 -8.49
N ILE A 70 17.60 -8.28 -9.20
CA ILE A 70 17.97 -6.87 -9.38
C ILE A 70 18.02 -6.13 -8.03
N CYS A 71 16.99 -6.27 -7.18
CA CYS A 71 17.01 -5.69 -5.82
C CYS A 71 18.22 -6.17 -5.02
N GLN A 72 18.47 -7.49 -5.00
CA GLN A 72 19.58 -8.09 -4.26
C GLN A 72 20.95 -7.60 -4.76
N ALA A 73 21.09 -7.43 -6.09
CA ALA A 73 22.29 -6.86 -6.67
C ALA A 73 22.49 -5.40 -6.23
N CYS A 74 21.42 -4.58 -6.23
CA CYS A 74 21.49 -3.18 -5.79
C CYS A 74 21.83 -3.05 -4.31
N GLU A 75 21.23 -3.87 -3.45
CA GLU A 75 21.54 -3.93 -2.01
C GLU A 75 23.02 -4.27 -1.77
N LYS A 76 23.55 -5.26 -2.50
CA LYS A 76 24.95 -5.66 -2.40
C LYS A 76 25.89 -4.55 -2.88
N ILE A 77 25.57 -3.88 -3.98
CA ILE A 77 26.33 -2.74 -4.50
C ILE A 77 26.30 -1.60 -3.48
N TYR A 78 25.14 -1.29 -2.90
CA TYR A 78 25.01 -0.27 -1.85
C TYR A 78 25.94 -0.59 -0.66
N GLY A 79 25.93 -1.83 -0.16
CA GLY A 79 26.83 -2.26 0.92
C GLY A 79 28.31 -2.08 0.56
N PHE A 80 28.70 -2.41 -0.66
CA PHE A 80 30.05 -2.18 -1.17
C PHE A 80 30.42 -0.69 -1.25
N LEU A 81 29.49 0.16 -1.66
CA LEU A 81 29.69 1.61 -1.69
C LEU A 81 29.83 2.24 -0.30
N GLN A 82 29.36 1.58 0.76
CA GLN A 82 29.61 2.00 2.15
C GLN A 82 31.01 1.59 2.66
N GLU A 83 31.65 0.61 2.04
CA GLU A 83 32.98 0.10 2.41
C GLU A 83 33.94 0.09 1.20
N PRO A 84 34.30 1.28 0.64
CA PRO A 84 35.04 1.37 -0.62
C PRO A 84 36.46 0.79 -0.55
N GLU A 85 37.08 0.74 0.64
CA GLU A 85 38.43 0.18 0.81
C GLU A 85 38.46 -1.36 0.74
N ARG A 86 37.30 -2.01 0.82
CA ARG A 86 37.18 -3.47 0.99
C ARG A 86 36.50 -4.17 -0.18
N SER A 87 35.98 -3.41 -1.15
CA SER A 87 35.12 -3.98 -2.18
C SER A 87 35.22 -3.23 -3.50
N ASN A 88 34.88 -3.94 -4.57
CA ASN A 88 34.91 -3.43 -5.93
C ASN A 88 33.48 -3.18 -6.46
N GLY A 89 32.74 -2.34 -5.74
CA GLY A 89 31.34 -2.05 -6.04
C GLY A 89 31.14 -1.39 -7.40
N ASP A 90 32.10 -0.56 -7.82
CA ASP A 90 32.06 0.14 -9.11
C ASP A 90 32.21 -0.84 -10.29
N ASP A 91 33.23 -1.71 -10.28
CA ASP A 91 33.41 -2.70 -11.36
C ASP A 91 32.22 -3.66 -11.47
N LEU A 92 31.62 -4.03 -10.33
CA LEU A 92 30.44 -4.88 -10.31
C LEU A 92 29.24 -4.20 -10.96
N LEU A 93 29.02 -2.91 -10.65
CA LEU A 93 27.95 -2.12 -11.23
C LEU A 93 28.17 -1.92 -12.75
N GLU A 94 29.40 -1.67 -13.18
CA GLU A 94 29.76 -1.60 -14.59
C GLU A 94 29.50 -2.92 -15.33
N ASP A 95 29.87 -4.05 -14.74
CA ASP A 95 29.66 -5.38 -15.32
C ASP A 95 28.17 -5.70 -15.48
N LEU A 96 27.35 -5.40 -14.48
CA LEU A 96 25.89 -5.58 -14.54
C LEU A 96 25.25 -4.71 -15.62
N CYS A 97 25.64 -3.43 -15.70
CA CYS A 97 25.17 -2.52 -16.75
C CYS A 97 25.58 -2.97 -18.15
N ARG A 98 26.82 -3.47 -18.30
CA ARG A 98 27.30 -4.03 -19.57
C ARG A 98 26.50 -5.28 -19.95
N THR A 99 26.31 -6.18 -19.00
CA THR A 99 25.56 -7.43 -19.19
C THR A 99 24.12 -7.15 -19.59
N ALA A 100 23.45 -6.21 -18.93
CA ALA A 100 22.07 -5.81 -19.24
C ALA A 100 21.90 -5.24 -20.66
N LYS A 101 22.97 -4.71 -21.26
CA LYS A 101 22.97 -4.14 -22.62
C LYS A 101 23.32 -5.15 -23.73
N LEU A 102 23.70 -6.38 -23.38
CA LEU A 102 23.98 -7.43 -24.36
C LEU A 102 22.72 -7.81 -25.15
N GLU A 103 22.89 -8.18 -26.42
CA GLU A 103 21.77 -8.58 -27.29
C GLU A 103 20.98 -9.77 -26.72
N GLY A 104 21.67 -10.71 -26.07
CA GLY A 104 21.06 -11.88 -25.42
C GLY A 104 20.48 -11.65 -24.02
N ALA A 105 20.57 -10.45 -23.45
CA ALA A 105 20.00 -10.18 -22.14
C ALA A 105 18.46 -10.23 -22.17
N SER A 106 17.86 -10.70 -21.07
CA SER A 106 16.41 -10.81 -20.95
C SER A 106 15.73 -9.43 -21.05
N PRO A 107 14.47 -9.37 -21.53
CA PRO A 107 13.73 -8.11 -21.58
C PRO A 107 13.65 -7.40 -20.21
N ASP A 108 13.45 -8.15 -19.13
CA ASP A 108 13.34 -7.58 -17.78
C ASP A 108 14.66 -6.96 -17.31
N LEU A 109 15.80 -7.59 -17.61
CA LEU A 109 17.10 -7.03 -17.29
C LEU A 109 17.41 -5.78 -18.13
N LYS A 110 17.07 -5.79 -19.42
CA LYS A 110 17.20 -4.61 -20.31
C LYS A 110 16.32 -3.44 -19.85
N ASN A 111 15.15 -3.72 -19.30
CA ASN A 111 14.21 -2.72 -18.78
C ASN A 111 14.45 -2.38 -17.30
N SER A 112 15.47 -2.96 -16.67
CA SER A 112 15.88 -2.64 -15.30
C SER A 112 16.76 -1.40 -15.25
N ILE A 113 17.13 -0.95 -14.03
CA ILE A 113 18.08 0.16 -13.87
C ILE A 113 19.41 -0.10 -14.59
N PHE A 114 19.88 -1.35 -14.65
CA PHE A 114 21.17 -1.70 -15.26
C PHE A 114 21.13 -1.54 -16.79
N GLY A 115 19.98 -1.78 -17.41
CA GLY A 115 19.80 -1.58 -18.85
C GLY A 115 19.47 -0.12 -19.22
N LEU A 116 18.78 0.59 -18.32
CA LEU A 116 18.26 1.94 -18.58
C LEU A 116 19.14 3.08 -18.11
N MET A 117 20.08 2.85 -17.18
CA MET A 117 20.93 3.89 -16.59
C MET A 117 22.41 3.58 -16.80
N ARG A 118 23.25 4.59 -16.61
CA ARG A 118 24.69 4.40 -16.55
C ARG A 118 25.13 4.10 -15.10
N PRO A 119 26.26 3.42 -14.88
CA PRO A 119 26.78 3.16 -13.53
C PRO A 119 26.82 4.39 -12.63
N GLU A 120 27.27 5.54 -13.14
CA GLU A 120 27.36 6.79 -12.40
C GLU A 120 25.99 7.32 -11.93
N ASP A 121 24.95 7.14 -12.75
CA ASP A 121 23.58 7.57 -12.42
C ASP A 121 23.00 6.67 -11.31
N ILE A 122 23.19 5.35 -11.42
CA ILE A 122 22.73 4.37 -10.41
C ILE A 122 23.43 4.62 -9.08
N LYS A 123 24.76 4.78 -9.10
CA LYS A 123 25.56 5.09 -7.91
C LYS A 123 25.08 6.36 -7.23
N SER A 124 24.77 7.41 -8.01
CA SER A 124 24.22 8.66 -7.47
C SER A 124 22.91 8.44 -6.70
N PHE A 125 22.00 7.60 -7.18
CA PHE A 125 20.75 7.31 -6.47
C PHE A 125 20.98 6.42 -5.23
N LEU A 126 21.85 5.41 -5.32
CA LEU A 126 22.21 4.56 -4.18
C LEU A 126 22.88 5.35 -3.05
N GLN A 127 23.64 6.40 -3.39
CA GLN A 127 24.31 7.24 -2.39
C GLN A 127 23.48 8.43 -1.94
N ALA A 128 22.29 8.65 -2.51
CA ALA A 128 21.43 9.77 -2.15
C ALA A 128 20.96 9.68 -0.69
N PRO A 129 20.81 10.82 0.03
CA PRO A 129 20.33 10.82 1.42
C PRO A 129 18.99 10.09 1.61
N ASP A 130 18.07 10.23 0.65
CA ASP A 130 16.76 9.56 0.69
C ASP A 130 16.89 8.04 0.71
N HIS A 131 17.79 7.45 -0.11
CA HIS A 131 17.99 6.01 -0.14
C HIS A 131 18.72 5.52 1.12
N GLN A 132 19.70 6.27 1.63
CA GLN A 132 20.36 5.91 2.88
C GLN A 132 19.37 5.89 4.05
N PHE A 133 18.47 6.87 4.11
CA PHE A 133 17.45 6.93 5.15
C PHE A 133 16.40 5.82 4.98
N TRP A 134 16.05 5.48 3.74
CA TRP A 134 15.23 4.31 3.44
C TRP A 134 15.84 3.02 4.01
N GLN A 135 17.13 2.78 3.84
CA GLN A 135 17.80 1.58 4.37
C GLN A 135 17.69 1.49 5.90
N GLN A 136 17.75 2.63 6.61
CA GLN A 136 17.50 2.67 8.04
C GLN A 136 16.04 2.35 8.40
N ILE A 137 15.06 2.93 7.70
CA ILE A 137 13.63 2.65 7.90
C ILE A 137 13.33 1.18 7.65
N LYS A 138 13.87 0.62 6.56
CA LYS A 138 13.76 -0.78 6.18
C LYS A 138 14.25 -1.70 7.30
N GLN A 139 15.49 -1.51 7.75
CA GLN A 139 16.06 -2.30 8.85
C GLN A 139 15.24 -2.18 10.14
N ASN A 140 14.89 -0.96 10.56
CA ASN A 140 14.10 -0.76 11.77
C ASN A 140 12.71 -1.40 11.68
N THR A 141 12.11 -1.40 10.50
CA THR A 141 10.80 -2.03 10.28
C THR A 141 10.90 -3.54 10.26
N GLU A 142 11.97 -4.12 9.71
CA GLU A 142 12.23 -5.56 9.80
C GLU A 142 12.41 -6.02 11.26
N GLU A 143 13.11 -5.24 12.09
CA GLU A 143 13.20 -5.53 13.52
C GLU A 143 11.85 -5.38 14.22
N PHE A 144 11.09 -4.32 13.92
CA PHE A 144 9.74 -4.13 14.46
C PHE A 144 8.81 -5.29 14.13
N ILE A 145 8.83 -5.81 12.89
CA ILE A 145 8.01 -6.95 12.49
C ILE A 145 8.30 -8.20 13.34
N LYS A 146 9.56 -8.42 13.74
CA LYS A 146 9.94 -9.54 14.63
C LYS A 146 9.42 -9.36 16.06
N LEU A 147 9.06 -8.14 16.45
CA LEU A 147 8.53 -7.80 17.76
C LEU A 147 7.00 -7.80 17.80
N LEU A 148 6.33 -7.93 16.65
CA LEU A 148 4.87 -8.03 16.59
C LEU A 148 4.42 -9.30 17.31
N GLU A 149 3.37 -9.18 18.10
CA GLU A 149 2.77 -10.33 18.76
C GLU A 149 2.07 -11.24 17.74
N ASP A 150 2.15 -12.55 17.98
CA ASP A 150 1.49 -13.54 17.13
C ASP A 150 -0.05 -13.41 17.22
N PRO A 151 -0.77 -13.70 16.12
CA PRO A 151 -2.22 -13.80 16.15
C PRO A 151 -2.69 -14.78 17.24
N GLY A 152 -3.51 -14.28 18.16
CA GLY A 152 -4.06 -15.03 19.30
C GLY A 152 -3.47 -14.62 20.66
N ALA A 153 -2.50 -13.71 20.70
CA ALA A 153 -2.08 -13.08 21.95
C ALA A 153 -3.28 -12.45 22.67
N ALA A 154 -3.33 -12.64 24.00
CA ALA A 154 -4.45 -12.19 24.81
C ALA A 154 -4.49 -10.66 24.83
N VAL A 155 -5.59 -10.08 24.33
CA VAL A 155 -5.83 -8.64 24.45
C VAL A 155 -6.11 -8.35 25.93
N PRO A 156 -5.36 -7.44 26.57
CA PRO A 156 -5.44 -7.22 28.01
C PRO A 156 -6.75 -6.55 28.48
N TYR A 157 -7.59 -6.10 27.54
CA TYR A 157 -8.81 -5.34 27.82
C TYR A 157 -9.98 -5.86 26.99
N SER A 158 -11.17 -5.84 27.57
CA SER A 158 -12.43 -6.03 26.85
C SER A 158 -13.04 -4.69 26.42
N VAL A 159 -13.88 -4.71 25.38
CA VAL A 159 -14.58 -3.50 24.93
C VAL A 159 -15.50 -2.95 26.02
N ASP A 160 -16.19 -3.81 26.78
CA ASP A 160 -17.06 -3.38 27.88
C ASP A 160 -16.29 -2.66 28.99
N GLU A 161 -15.02 -3.01 29.24
CA GLU A 161 -14.14 -2.30 30.18
C GLU A 161 -13.65 -0.97 29.62
N MET A 162 -13.36 -0.91 28.31
CA MET A 162 -12.90 0.31 27.65
C MET A 162 -14.01 1.36 27.50
N THR A 163 -15.23 0.92 27.18
CA THR A 163 -16.35 1.81 26.80
C THR A 163 -17.66 1.42 27.51
N PRO A 164 -17.71 1.45 28.86
CA PRO A 164 -18.85 0.92 29.64
C PRO A 164 -20.19 1.60 29.36
N GLU A 165 -20.18 2.83 28.82
CA GLU A 165 -21.39 3.59 28.49
C GLU A 165 -21.86 3.44 27.04
N ALA A 166 -21.12 2.70 26.20
CA ALA A 166 -21.45 2.56 24.78
C ALA A 166 -22.68 1.65 24.57
N LYS A 167 -23.77 2.25 24.06
CA LYS A 167 -25.10 1.60 23.97
C LYS A 167 -25.64 1.48 22.55
N ASN A 168 -24.81 1.62 21.51
CA ASN A 168 -25.28 1.52 20.13
C ASN A 168 -25.54 0.06 19.72
N ALA A 169 -26.76 -0.43 19.96
CA ALA A 169 -27.15 -1.81 19.67
C ALA A 169 -26.95 -2.24 18.21
N LYS A 170 -27.07 -1.30 17.24
CA LYS A 170 -26.86 -1.59 15.82
C LYS A 170 -25.39 -1.84 15.51
N VAL A 171 -24.50 -1.00 16.04
CA VAL A 171 -23.06 -1.16 15.81
C VAL A 171 -22.52 -2.40 16.51
N ARG A 172 -23.01 -2.70 17.71
CA ARG A 172 -22.61 -3.89 18.48
C ARG A 172 -22.91 -5.22 17.77
N SER A 173 -23.93 -5.27 16.92
CA SER A 173 -24.31 -6.49 16.19
C SER A 173 -23.62 -6.63 14.83
N ILE A 174 -22.91 -5.62 14.38
CA ILE A 174 -22.12 -5.69 13.15
C ILE A 174 -20.82 -6.42 13.47
N ARG A 175 -20.46 -7.44 12.69
CA ARG A 175 -19.07 -7.91 12.65
C ARG A 175 -18.37 -7.15 11.53
N PRO A 176 -17.47 -6.20 11.85
CA PRO A 176 -16.92 -5.32 10.84
C PRO A 176 -16.05 -6.09 9.86
N VAL A 177 -16.30 -5.87 8.58
CA VAL A 177 -15.48 -6.41 7.49
C VAL A 177 -14.51 -5.35 7.03
N VAL A 178 -13.22 -5.68 6.98
CA VAL A 178 -12.19 -4.79 6.44
C VAL A 178 -11.44 -5.50 5.32
N MET A 179 -11.53 -4.95 4.12
CA MET A 179 -10.61 -5.26 3.04
C MET A 179 -9.47 -4.25 3.07
N ASP A 180 -8.31 -4.67 3.59
CA ASP A 180 -7.18 -3.76 3.77
C ASP A 180 -6.50 -3.42 2.45
N GLN A 181 -6.14 -2.16 2.31
CA GLN A 181 -5.57 -1.52 1.13
C GLN A 181 -4.17 -0.95 1.38
N SER A 182 -3.57 -1.17 2.55
CA SER A 182 -2.37 -0.45 2.97
C SER A 182 -1.15 -0.71 2.08
N VAL A 183 -1.12 -1.87 1.42
CA VAL A 183 -0.07 -2.23 0.45
C VAL A 183 -0.20 -1.48 -0.87
N ARG A 184 -1.37 -0.94 -1.19
CA ARG A 184 -1.68 -0.33 -2.50
C ARG A 184 -2.01 1.15 -2.39
N GLU A 185 -2.95 1.51 -1.53
CA GLU A 185 -3.60 2.81 -1.59
C GLU A 185 -2.65 3.96 -1.28
N PRO A 186 -1.84 3.92 -0.19
CA PRO A 186 -0.81 4.93 0.06
C PRO A 186 0.26 5.09 -1.04
N ALA A 187 0.35 4.17 -2.01
CA ALA A 187 1.25 4.32 -3.15
C ALA A 187 0.87 5.48 -4.08
N THR A 188 -0.39 5.94 -4.02
CA THR A 188 -0.93 6.94 -4.95
C THR A 188 -0.51 8.38 -4.64
N ASN A 189 -0.07 8.66 -3.41
CA ASN A 189 0.28 10.02 -2.97
C ASN A 189 1.69 10.15 -2.37
N THR A 190 2.39 9.03 -2.13
CA THR A 190 3.74 9.09 -1.58
C THR A 190 4.70 9.78 -2.57
N PRO A 191 5.53 10.72 -2.09
CA PRO A 191 6.56 11.35 -2.93
C PRO A 191 7.60 10.37 -3.46
N PHE A 192 7.73 9.18 -2.88
CA PHE A 192 8.85 8.26 -3.15
C PHE A 192 8.46 7.06 -4.02
N GLY A 193 7.17 6.89 -4.32
CA GLY A 193 6.62 5.65 -4.85
C GLY A 193 6.79 4.48 -3.88
N HIS A 194 6.28 3.30 -4.22
CA HIS A 194 6.49 2.07 -3.43
C HIS A 194 7.48 1.16 -4.12
N THR A 195 8.40 0.57 -3.36
CA THR A 195 9.20 -0.56 -3.85
C THR A 195 8.44 -1.87 -3.61
N GLY A 196 8.78 -2.94 -4.35
CA GLY A 196 8.17 -4.25 -4.12
C GLY A 196 8.45 -4.80 -2.72
N TYR A 197 9.64 -4.51 -2.16
CA TYR A 197 9.99 -4.96 -0.81
C TYR A 197 9.30 -4.12 0.28
N GLN A 198 9.17 -2.82 0.10
CA GLN A 198 8.37 -1.97 0.99
C GLN A 198 6.93 -2.48 1.09
N LYS A 199 6.30 -2.81 -0.05
CA LYS A 199 4.97 -3.43 -0.08
C LYS A 199 4.91 -4.73 0.71
N PHE A 200 5.94 -5.56 0.61
CA PHE A 200 6.07 -6.79 1.40
C PHE A 200 6.18 -6.51 2.90
N LEU A 201 6.96 -5.51 3.34
CA LEU A 201 7.04 -5.13 4.75
C LEU A 201 5.69 -4.61 5.27
N THR A 202 5.00 -3.78 4.49
CA THR A 202 3.63 -3.34 4.82
C THR A 202 2.68 -4.53 4.96
N LEU A 203 2.76 -5.52 4.07
CA LEU A 203 1.95 -6.75 4.15
C LEU A 203 2.17 -7.48 5.49
N GLN A 204 3.42 -7.61 5.94
CA GLN A 204 3.72 -8.26 7.21
C GLN A 204 3.12 -7.52 8.40
N ILE A 205 3.20 -6.18 8.40
CA ILE A 205 2.59 -5.36 9.45
C ILE A 205 1.06 -5.55 9.48
N VAL A 206 0.38 -5.49 8.33
CA VAL A 206 -1.10 -5.64 8.31
C VAL A 206 -1.54 -7.06 8.68
N LYS A 207 -0.77 -8.09 8.31
CA LYS A 207 -1.02 -9.46 8.78
C LYS A 207 -0.85 -9.57 10.31
N GLY A 208 0.16 -8.90 10.88
CA GLY A 208 0.34 -8.80 12.33
C GLY A 208 -0.80 -8.05 13.05
N MET A 209 -1.50 -7.15 12.36
CA MET A 209 -2.73 -6.53 12.87
C MET A 209 -3.98 -7.44 12.75
N GLY A 210 -3.86 -8.61 12.12
CA GLY A 210 -4.95 -9.58 11.96
C GLY A 210 -5.76 -9.48 10.69
N PHE A 211 -5.48 -8.53 9.80
CA PHE A 211 -6.22 -8.39 8.54
C PHE A 211 -6.10 -9.67 7.72
N LYS A 212 -7.24 -10.19 7.26
CA LYS A 212 -7.32 -11.44 6.48
C LYS A 212 -7.52 -11.19 4.99
N ASP A 213 -8.27 -10.15 4.65
CA ASP A 213 -8.59 -9.80 3.27
C ASP A 213 -7.78 -8.58 2.85
N ILE A 214 -6.75 -8.78 2.03
CA ILE A 214 -5.75 -7.75 1.70
C ILE A 214 -5.66 -7.58 0.19
N ALA A 215 -5.91 -6.38 -0.28
CA ALA A 215 -5.69 -5.97 -1.67
C ALA A 215 -4.19 -5.82 -1.93
N ILE A 216 -3.57 -6.91 -2.39
CA ILE A 216 -2.12 -7.04 -2.48
C ILE A 216 -1.52 -6.37 -3.72
N SER A 217 -2.27 -6.35 -4.83
CA SER A 217 -1.72 -5.99 -6.14
C SER A 217 -2.78 -5.35 -7.05
N GLY A 218 -2.44 -4.20 -7.63
CA GLY A 218 -3.27 -3.52 -8.64
C GLY A 218 -2.73 -3.67 -10.07
N GLN A 219 -3.44 -4.39 -10.93
CA GLN A 219 -3.03 -4.69 -12.31
C GLN A 219 -3.63 -3.69 -13.31
N TYR A 220 -3.22 -2.42 -13.21
CA TYR A 220 -3.73 -1.30 -14.03
C TYR A 220 -2.71 -0.77 -15.07
N TYR A 221 -1.53 -1.38 -15.14
CA TYR A 221 -0.44 -0.95 -16.03
C TYR A 221 -0.15 -1.96 -17.15
N GLY A 222 -1.14 -2.81 -17.47
CA GLY A 222 -1.03 -3.86 -18.47
C GLY A 222 0.12 -4.82 -18.18
N ALA A 223 0.95 -5.11 -19.19
CA ALA A 223 2.09 -6.03 -19.07
C ALA A 223 3.36 -5.40 -18.47
N SER A 224 3.28 -4.18 -17.92
CA SER A 224 4.45 -3.49 -17.38
C SER A 224 4.88 -4.15 -16.07
N TYR A 225 6.17 -4.44 -15.93
CA TYR A 225 6.73 -4.94 -14.68
C TYR A 225 6.83 -3.80 -13.66
N THR A 226 6.06 -3.89 -12.58
CA THR A 226 5.92 -2.85 -11.56
C THR A 226 6.09 -3.44 -10.16
N PRO A 227 6.20 -2.60 -9.13
CA PRO A 227 6.18 -3.04 -7.73
C PRO A 227 4.96 -3.90 -7.36
N GLU A 228 3.85 -3.78 -8.10
CA GLU A 228 2.63 -4.59 -7.94
C GLU A 228 2.86 -6.07 -8.30
N THR A 229 3.75 -6.37 -9.25
CA THR A 229 4.15 -7.75 -9.56
C THR A 229 5.27 -8.21 -8.62
N GLN A 230 6.21 -7.32 -8.32
CA GLN A 230 7.37 -7.65 -7.50
C GLN A 230 7.00 -8.05 -6.06
N VAL A 231 5.96 -7.46 -5.46
CA VAL A 231 5.50 -7.91 -4.13
C VAL A 231 5.04 -9.37 -4.14
N LEU A 232 4.40 -9.84 -5.22
CA LEU A 232 3.97 -11.22 -5.38
C LEU A 232 5.17 -12.17 -5.54
N GLU A 233 6.23 -11.72 -6.22
CA GLU A 233 7.50 -12.43 -6.31
C GLU A 233 8.18 -12.54 -4.95
N TRP A 234 8.19 -11.48 -4.15
CA TRP A 234 8.69 -11.50 -2.78
C TRP A 234 7.93 -12.49 -1.92
N MET A 235 6.60 -12.49 -1.98
CA MET A 235 5.77 -13.48 -1.26
C MET A 235 6.16 -14.91 -1.65
N LYS A 236 6.30 -15.20 -2.95
CA LYS A 236 6.70 -16.52 -3.44
C LYS A 236 8.09 -16.92 -2.95
N VAL A 237 9.07 -16.02 -3.01
CA VAL A 237 10.46 -16.27 -2.56
C VAL A 237 10.51 -16.49 -1.06
N LYS A 238 9.68 -15.77 -0.29
CA LYS A 238 9.61 -15.87 1.18
C LYS A 238 8.70 -17.01 1.67
N GLY A 239 7.99 -17.69 0.76
CA GLY A 239 7.09 -18.79 1.10
C GLY A 239 5.81 -18.32 1.79
N GLU A 240 5.38 -17.07 1.57
CA GLU A 240 4.14 -16.55 2.13
C GLU A 240 2.92 -17.18 1.46
N PRO A 241 1.88 -17.54 2.23
CA PRO A 241 0.62 -18.00 1.68
C PRO A 241 -0.08 -16.86 0.93
N MET A 242 -0.77 -17.20 -0.16
CA MET A 242 -1.62 -16.28 -0.92
C MET A 242 -3.05 -16.21 -0.38
N ASP A 243 -3.38 -16.96 0.66
CA ASP A 243 -4.71 -16.96 1.26
C ASP A 243 -5.14 -15.56 1.68
N GLY A 244 -6.38 -15.18 1.32
CA GLY A 244 -6.94 -13.87 1.65
C GLY A 244 -6.36 -12.71 0.82
N MET A 245 -5.39 -12.98 -0.05
CA MET A 245 -4.87 -11.97 -0.99
C MET A 245 -5.87 -11.75 -2.11
N ILE A 246 -5.99 -10.48 -2.52
CA ILE A 246 -6.91 -10.02 -3.54
C ILE A 246 -6.12 -9.26 -4.60
N VAL A 247 -6.26 -9.67 -5.87
CA VAL A 247 -5.77 -8.86 -6.99
C VAL A 247 -6.88 -7.92 -7.48
N MET A 248 -6.53 -6.67 -7.74
CA MET A 248 -7.44 -5.65 -8.25
C MET A 248 -7.17 -5.37 -9.72
N PHE A 249 -8.21 -5.32 -10.53
CA PHE A 249 -8.09 -4.93 -11.95
C PHE A 249 -9.45 -4.53 -12.53
N ALA A 250 -9.42 -3.76 -13.62
CA ALA A 250 -10.65 -3.41 -14.32
C ALA A 250 -11.16 -4.60 -15.16
N PRO A 251 -12.49 -4.79 -15.30
CA PRO A 251 -13.05 -5.87 -16.11
C PRO A 251 -12.85 -5.68 -17.63
N GLY A 252 -12.34 -4.52 -18.05
CA GLY A 252 -11.96 -4.25 -19.43
C GLY A 252 -10.79 -5.12 -19.89
N ARG A 253 -10.75 -5.48 -21.18
CA ARG A 253 -9.84 -6.49 -21.74
C ARG A 253 -8.38 -6.38 -21.31
N GLY A 254 -7.78 -5.18 -21.36
CA GLY A 254 -6.35 -5.00 -21.08
C GLY A 254 -5.95 -5.32 -19.64
N ASP A 255 -6.62 -4.69 -18.67
CA ASP A 255 -6.35 -4.91 -17.24
C ASP A 255 -6.81 -6.30 -16.79
N ARG A 256 -7.91 -6.81 -17.38
CA ARG A 256 -8.39 -8.17 -17.17
C ARG A 256 -7.36 -9.24 -17.51
N GLU A 257 -6.69 -9.11 -18.66
CA GLU A 257 -5.64 -10.06 -19.05
C GLU A 257 -4.47 -10.07 -18.05
N ALA A 258 -4.06 -8.91 -17.55
CA ALA A 258 -3.01 -8.78 -16.53
C ALA A 258 -3.44 -9.35 -15.16
N GLY A 259 -4.65 -9.02 -14.70
CA GLY A 259 -5.23 -9.55 -13.47
C GLY A 259 -5.36 -11.07 -13.45
N ILE A 260 -5.90 -11.66 -14.53
CA ILE A 260 -6.00 -13.12 -14.70
C ILE A 260 -4.63 -13.78 -14.73
N LYS A 261 -3.64 -13.15 -15.38
CA LYS A 261 -2.26 -13.66 -15.40
C LYS A 261 -1.68 -13.70 -13.99
N ALA A 262 -1.84 -12.63 -13.20
CA ALA A 262 -1.37 -12.60 -11.81
C ALA A 262 -2.02 -13.71 -10.95
N ILE A 263 -3.33 -13.92 -11.09
CA ILE A 263 -4.04 -15.02 -10.40
C ILE A 263 -3.42 -16.37 -10.72
N LYS A 264 -3.20 -16.66 -12.01
CA LYS A 264 -2.68 -17.97 -12.45
C LYS A 264 -1.22 -18.19 -12.05
N ASP A 265 -0.38 -17.17 -12.22
CA ASP A 265 1.07 -17.31 -12.02
C ASP A 265 1.46 -17.39 -10.55
N PHE A 266 0.70 -16.71 -9.68
CA PHE A 266 0.98 -16.63 -8.25
C PHE A 266 0.00 -17.42 -7.38
N GLY A 267 -1.13 -17.88 -7.93
CA GLY A 267 -2.15 -18.60 -7.17
C GLY A 267 -2.98 -17.70 -6.25
N ILE A 268 -3.20 -16.44 -6.64
CA ILE A 268 -3.99 -15.49 -5.83
C ILE A 268 -5.46 -15.95 -5.81
N PRO A 269 -6.07 -16.13 -4.63
CA PRO A 269 -7.34 -16.83 -4.54
C PRO A 269 -8.56 -15.94 -4.72
N ASN A 270 -8.42 -14.62 -4.71
CA ASN A 270 -9.55 -13.68 -4.79
C ASN A 270 -9.32 -12.58 -5.82
N ALA A 271 -10.42 -12.00 -6.30
CA ALA A 271 -10.39 -10.93 -7.28
C ALA A 271 -11.27 -9.74 -6.86
N PHE A 272 -10.80 -8.54 -7.20
CA PHE A 272 -11.53 -7.28 -7.09
C PHE A 272 -11.65 -6.66 -8.47
N LEU A 273 -12.88 -6.44 -8.91
CA LEU A 273 -13.20 -5.88 -10.21
C LEU A 273 -13.53 -4.39 -10.06
N ASP A 274 -12.64 -3.55 -10.57
CA ASP A 274 -12.73 -2.11 -10.47
C ASP A 274 -13.45 -1.53 -11.69
N LEU A 275 -14.72 -1.13 -11.55
CA LEU A 275 -15.53 -0.66 -12.67
C LEU A 275 -16.10 0.73 -12.45
N THR A 276 -16.25 1.47 -13.53
CA THR A 276 -17.05 2.68 -13.54
C THR A 276 -18.26 2.48 -14.42
N MET A 277 -19.40 3.03 -13.99
CA MET A 277 -20.63 3.08 -14.80
C MET A 277 -20.63 4.28 -15.75
N LYS A 278 -19.68 5.21 -15.58
CA LYS A 278 -19.54 6.41 -16.39
C LYS A 278 -18.27 6.29 -17.23
N ALA A 279 -18.38 6.48 -18.54
CA ALA A 279 -17.19 6.63 -19.37
C ALA A 279 -16.31 7.76 -18.81
N SER A 280 -15.05 7.45 -18.51
CA SER A 280 -14.09 8.41 -17.94
C SER A 280 -12.80 8.41 -18.77
N VAL A 281 -11.89 9.33 -18.46
CA VAL A 281 -10.56 9.35 -19.10
C VAL A 281 -9.80 8.05 -18.81
N ARG A 282 -10.01 7.47 -17.62
CA ARG A 282 -9.41 6.21 -17.18
C ARG A 282 -10.09 4.99 -17.82
N PHE A 283 -11.41 5.05 -18.00
CA PHE A 283 -12.21 3.96 -18.55
C PHE A 283 -12.95 4.42 -19.82
N LYS A 284 -12.33 4.19 -20.99
CA LYS A 284 -13.00 4.42 -22.28
C LYS A 284 -14.28 3.60 -22.33
N GLN A 285 -15.34 4.13 -22.96
CA GLN A 285 -16.67 3.52 -23.08
C GLN A 285 -16.59 1.99 -23.07
N SER A 286 -17.05 1.40 -21.96
CA SER A 286 -17.10 -0.05 -21.79
C SER A 286 -18.55 -0.43 -21.65
N ASP A 287 -18.93 -1.50 -22.35
CA ASP A 287 -20.11 -2.27 -21.99
C ASP A 287 -19.82 -2.92 -20.63
N PHE A 288 -20.03 -2.14 -19.57
CA PHE A 288 -19.65 -2.52 -18.21
C PHE A 288 -20.47 -3.73 -17.75
N ILE A 289 -21.69 -3.89 -18.24
CA ILE A 289 -22.56 -5.03 -17.94
C ILE A 289 -21.91 -6.31 -18.46
N SER A 290 -21.64 -6.39 -19.77
CA SER A 290 -21.06 -7.58 -20.39
C SER A 290 -19.63 -7.83 -19.91
N SER A 291 -18.84 -6.77 -19.69
CA SER A 291 -17.45 -6.90 -19.24
C SER A 291 -17.35 -7.53 -17.85
N VAL A 292 -18.22 -7.13 -16.91
CA VAL A 292 -18.28 -7.74 -15.57
C VAL A 292 -18.69 -9.21 -15.67
N LEU A 293 -19.75 -9.53 -16.41
CA LEU A 293 -20.24 -10.90 -16.54
C LEU A 293 -19.19 -11.84 -17.16
N GLU A 294 -18.58 -11.44 -18.27
CA GLU A 294 -17.52 -12.21 -18.94
C GLU A 294 -16.34 -12.45 -18.00
N THR A 295 -15.92 -11.41 -17.25
CA THR A 295 -14.80 -11.52 -16.31
C THR A 295 -15.12 -12.46 -15.16
N VAL A 296 -16.32 -12.36 -14.59
CA VAL A 296 -16.79 -13.23 -13.50
C VAL A 296 -16.88 -14.69 -13.95
N GLU A 297 -17.36 -14.96 -15.16
CA GLU A 297 -17.41 -16.32 -15.72
C GLU A 297 -16.00 -16.92 -15.88
N ILE A 298 -15.06 -16.14 -16.43
CA ILE A 298 -13.67 -16.58 -16.56
C ILE A 298 -13.05 -16.87 -15.20
N LEU A 299 -13.29 -16.00 -14.21
CA LEU A 299 -12.76 -16.17 -12.85
C LEU A 299 -13.38 -17.39 -12.15
N ASP A 300 -14.69 -17.63 -12.30
CA ASP A 300 -15.35 -18.83 -11.77
C ASP A 300 -14.69 -20.11 -12.31
N GLU A 301 -14.45 -20.19 -13.61
CA GLU A 301 -13.75 -21.34 -14.22
C GLU A 301 -12.30 -21.50 -13.72
N ILE A 302 -11.59 -20.39 -13.50
CA ILE A 302 -10.23 -20.42 -12.95
C ILE A 302 -10.26 -20.94 -11.51
N PHE A 303 -11.11 -20.35 -10.66
CA PHE A 303 -11.21 -20.72 -9.25
C PHE A 303 -11.71 -22.15 -9.04
N THR A 304 -12.64 -22.63 -9.88
CA THR A 304 -13.04 -24.03 -9.87
C THR A 304 -11.88 -24.97 -10.23
N ARG A 305 -11.04 -24.62 -11.22
CA ARG A 305 -9.83 -25.41 -11.54
C ARG A 305 -8.76 -25.36 -10.46
N MET A 306 -8.70 -24.26 -9.70
CA MET A 306 -7.85 -24.14 -8.52
C MET A 306 -8.40 -24.95 -7.32
N GLY A 307 -9.59 -25.54 -7.44
CA GLY A 307 -10.21 -26.35 -6.40
C GLY A 307 -10.94 -25.54 -5.32
N PHE A 308 -11.27 -24.28 -5.59
CA PHE A 308 -12.02 -23.46 -4.64
C PHE A 308 -13.52 -23.75 -4.69
N GLU A 309 -14.14 -23.72 -3.51
CA GLU A 309 -15.57 -23.98 -3.31
C GLU A 309 -16.45 -23.15 -4.26
N PRO A 310 -17.46 -23.74 -4.93
CA PRO A 310 -18.31 -23.02 -5.88
C PRO A 310 -19.09 -21.84 -5.27
N ASN A 311 -19.43 -21.90 -3.98
CA ASN A 311 -19.98 -20.78 -3.19
C ASN A 311 -18.99 -20.47 -2.06
N PRO A 312 -18.12 -19.45 -2.21
CA PRO A 312 -17.06 -19.14 -1.27
C PRO A 312 -17.53 -18.26 -0.11
N TRP A 313 -18.84 -17.98 0.01
CA TRP A 313 -19.37 -17.13 1.08
C TRP A 313 -18.95 -17.62 2.47
N ARG A 314 -18.21 -16.77 3.20
CA ARG A 314 -17.92 -16.94 4.63
C ARG A 314 -19.10 -16.44 5.46
N SER A 315 -19.46 -17.11 6.56
CA SER A 315 -20.43 -16.54 7.50
C SER A 315 -19.81 -15.38 8.30
N GLU A 316 -20.63 -14.62 9.02
CA GLU A 316 -20.15 -13.58 9.94
C GLU A 316 -19.18 -14.17 10.98
N GLU A 317 -19.35 -15.43 11.37
CA GLU A 317 -18.45 -16.11 12.31
C GLU A 317 -17.03 -16.30 11.76
N LYS A 318 -16.93 -16.45 10.43
CA LYS A 318 -15.70 -16.86 9.73
C LYS A 318 -14.98 -15.72 9.02
N ILE A 319 -15.65 -14.59 8.74
CA ILE A 319 -15.15 -13.54 7.85
C ILE A 319 -13.77 -12.99 8.25
N ASN A 320 -13.49 -12.87 9.54
CA ASN A 320 -12.19 -12.39 10.04
C ASN A 320 -11.31 -13.50 10.65
N CYS A 321 -11.80 -14.75 10.64
CA CYS A 321 -11.06 -15.91 11.14
C CYS A 321 -10.40 -16.69 10.00
N ASP A 322 -11.17 -16.94 8.94
CA ASP A 322 -10.75 -17.68 7.76
C ASP A 322 -10.42 -16.70 6.62
N PRO A 323 -9.26 -16.83 5.97
CA PRO A 323 -8.94 -16.01 4.80
C PRO A 323 -9.86 -16.36 3.61
N GLY A 324 -10.28 -15.36 2.84
CA GLY A 324 -11.13 -15.57 1.67
C GLY A 324 -10.45 -16.44 0.61
N ARG A 325 -11.23 -17.32 -0.04
CA ARG A 325 -10.77 -18.14 -1.17
C ARG A 325 -11.86 -18.30 -2.24
N GLY A 326 -11.55 -17.90 -3.47
CA GLY A 326 -12.45 -17.97 -4.62
C GLY A 326 -13.48 -16.85 -4.64
N GLU A 327 -13.33 -15.81 -3.81
CA GLU A 327 -14.26 -14.69 -3.70
C GLU A 327 -14.01 -13.65 -4.81
N ILE A 328 -15.10 -13.09 -5.32
CA ILE A 328 -15.06 -11.94 -6.22
C ILE A 328 -15.75 -10.76 -5.55
N SER A 329 -15.12 -9.60 -5.64
CA SER A 329 -15.65 -8.31 -5.20
C SER A 329 -15.78 -7.37 -6.39
N VAL A 330 -16.83 -6.57 -6.41
CA VAL A 330 -17.17 -5.66 -7.51
C VAL A 330 -17.25 -4.24 -6.96
N ASN A 331 -16.33 -3.37 -7.36
CA ASN A 331 -16.29 -1.97 -6.94
C ASN A 331 -16.93 -1.07 -7.98
N LEU A 332 -17.91 -0.29 -7.53
CA LEU A 332 -18.66 0.69 -8.30
C LEU A 332 -18.04 2.07 -8.09
N VAL A 333 -17.01 2.35 -8.89
CA VAL A 333 -16.24 3.59 -8.88
C VAL A 333 -17.10 4.77 -9.34
N ASP A 334 -17.07 5.86 -8.57
CA ASP A 334 -17.80 7.10 -8.85
C ASP A 334 -19.32 6.87 -9.02
N LEU A 335 -19.87 5.92 -8.27
CA LEU A 335 -21.31 5.59 -8.36
C LEU A 335 -22.18 6.78 -7.97
N MET A 336 -21.76 7.56 -6.97
CA MET A 336 -22.48 8.77 -6.54
C MET A 336 -22.57 9.81 -7.67
N GLU A 337 -21.47 10.03 -8.41
CA GLU A 337 -21.44 10.89 -9.58
C GLU A 337 -22.28 10.36 -10.73
N PHE A 338 -22.22 9.04 -10.95
CA PHE A 338 -23.04 8.40 -11.96
C PHE A 338 -24.52 8.63 -11.67
N LEU A 339 -24.96 8.40 -10.43
CA LEU A 339 -26.34 8.59 -9.97
C LEU A 339 -26.74 10.06 -9.84
N ASP A 340 -25.79 10.99 -9.90
CA ASP A 340 -26.01 12.42 -9.64
C ASP A 340 -26.69 12.65 -8.26
N LEU A 341 -26.19 11.94 -7.24
CA LEU A 341 -26.70 11.99 -5.87
C LEU A 341 -26.63 13.43 -5.34
N LYS A 342 -27.80 13.95 -4.94
CA LYS A 342 -27.98 15.31 -4.42
C LYS A 342 -27.88 15.33 -2.89
N PRO A 343 -27.58 16.49 -2.28
CA PRO A 343 -27.52 16.62 -0.82
C PRO A 343 -28.81 16.30 -0.06
N ASP A 344 -29.96 16.29 -0.73
CA ASP A 344 -31.25 15.88 -0.16
C ASP A 344 -31.51 14.36 -0.24
N GLY A 345 -30.54 13.60 -0.75
CA GLY A 345 -30.59 12.16 -0.96
C GLY A 345 -31.30 11.72 -2.24
N THR A 346 -31.76 12.66 -3.08
CA THR A 346 -32.35 12.31 -4.39
C THR A 346 -31.27 11.94 -5.40
N MET A 347 -31.62 11.06 -6.33
CA MET A 347 -30.76 10.57 -7.41
C MET A 347 -31.48 10.82 -8.75
N ASP A 348 -30.74 10.91 -9.85
CA ASP A 348 -31.34 10.98 -11.18
C ASP A 348 -32.05 9.65 -11.52
N ASP A 349 -33.36 9.71 -11.76
CA ASP A 349 -34.20 8.51 -11.96
C ASP A 349 -33.74 7.65 -13.13
N LYS A 350 -33.26 8.27 -14.22
CA LYS A 350 -32.81 7.53 -15.41
C LYS A 350 -31.53 6.77 -15.11
N LYS A 351 -30.53 7.43 -14.53
CA LYS A 351 -29.25 6.82 -14.15
C LYS A 351 -29.44 5.75 -13.07
N LYS A 352 -30.31 6.02 -12.10
CA LYS A 352 -30.72 5.04 -11.10
C LYS A 352 -31.32 3.79 -11.76
N SER A 353 -32.30 3.95 -12.66
CA SER A 353 -32.88 2.82 -13.42
C SER A 353 -31.82 2.04 -14.21
N GLU A 354 -30.86 2.72 -14.84
CA GLU A 354 -29.78 2.09 -15.58
C GLU A 354 -28.87 1.22 -14.67
N ALA A 355 -28.55 1.71 -13.47
CA ALA A 355 -27.83 0.91 -12.47
C ALA A 355 -28.63 -0.30 -11.98
N GLU A 356 -29.92 -0.11 -11.69
CA GLU A 356 -30.80 -1.18 -11.23
C GLU A 356 -30.97 -2.27 -12.29
N ASP A 357 -31.08 -1.89 -13.57
CA ASP A 357 -31.11 -2.82 -14.69
C ASP A 357 -29.81 -3.61 -14.82
N ALA A 358 -28.66 -2.96 -14.63
CA ALA A 358 -27.36 -3.63 -14.61
C ALA A 358 -27.27 -4.64 -13.45
N PHE A 359 -27.65 -4.25 -12.23
CA PHE A 359 -27.65 -5.14 -11.06
C PHE A 359 -28.57 -6.34 -11.27
N SER A 360 -29.78 -6.11 -11.77
CA SER A 360 -30.74 -7.16 -12.13
C SER A 360 -30.17 -8.12 -13.17
N THR A 361 -29.47 -7.59 -14.17
CA THR A 361 -28.82 -8.39 -15.21
C THR A 361 -27.69 -9.24 -14.65
N TRP A 362 -26.84 -8.67 -13.79
CA TRP A 362 -25.76 -9.41 -13.13
C TRP A 362 -26.27 -10.55 -12.26
N LYS A 363 -27.29 -10.29 -11.43
CA LYS A 363 -27.87 -11.32 -10.55
C LYS A 363 -28.58 -12.46 -11.30
N LYS A 364 -28.87 -12.32 -12.60
CA LYS A 364 -29.36 -13.44 -13.44
C LYS A 364 -28.24 -14.41 -13.83
N SER A 365 -26.98 -14.00 -13.78
CA SER A 365 -25.84 -14.88 -14.04
C SER A 365 -25.59 -15.81 -12.86
N ASN A 366 -25.47 -17.11 -13.15
CA ASN A 366 -25.15 -18.13 -12.16
C ASN A 366 -23.73 -17.96 -11.58
N ALA A 367 -22.76 -17.54 -12.40
CA ALA A 367 -21.39 -17.31 -11.93
C ALA A 367 -21.34 -16.12 -10.98
N PHE A 368 -22.04 -15.02 -11.32
CA PHE A 368 -22.15 -13.84 -10.45
C PHE A 368 -22.72 -14.18 -9.09
N ARG A 369 -23.92 -14.77 -9.05
CA ARG A 369 -24.57 -15.15 -7.79
C ARG A 369 -23.75 -16.09 -6.91
N ARG A 370 -22.92 -16.93 -7.51
CA ARG A 370 -22.13 -17.92 -6.79
C ARG A 370 -20.83 -17.36 -6.25
N ARG A 371 -20.18 -16.44 -6.97
CA ARG A 371 -18.80 -16.01 -6.69
C ARG A 371 -18.70 -14.58 -6.18
N VAL A 372 -19.62 -13.71 -6.55
CA VAL A 372 -19.59 -12.31 -6.11
C VAL A 372 -20.17 -12.22 -4.71
N VAL A 373 -19.30 -11.92 -3.75
CA VAL A 373 -19.66 -11.82 -2.32
C VAL A 373 -19.60 -10.38 -1.81
N GLY A 374 -18.96 -9.47 -2.57
CA GLY A 374 -18.74 -8.09 -2.18
C GLY A 374 -19.20 -7.11 -3.25
N ILE A 375 -20.01 -6.13 -2.84
CA ILE A 375 -20.36 -4.94 -3.60
C ILE A 375 -19.71 -3.75 -2.90
N LEU A 376 -18.78 -3.11 -3.59
CA LEU A 376 -18.00 -2.02 -3.04
C LEU A 376 -18.38 -0.73 -3.75
N THR A 377 -18.22 0.39 -3.06
CA THR A 377 -18.44 1.69 -3.66
C THR A 377 -17.44 2.70 -3.10
N GLU A 378 -17.11 3.66 -3.96
CA GLU A 378 -16.28 4.80 -3.62
C GLU A 378 -16.74 6.04 -4.40
N GLU A 379 -16.26 7.19 -3.95
CA GLU A 379 -16.38 8.47 -4.65
C GLU A 379 -14.98 9.08 -4.79
N GLY A 380 -14.50 9.26 -6.03
CA GLY A 380 -13.09 9.53 -6.32
C GLY A 380 -12.56 10.93 -5.99
N ARG A 381 -13.42 11.92 -5.67
CA ARG A 381 -13.03 13.33 -5.51
C ARG A 381 -13.07 13.81 -4.05
N GLY A 382 -13.70 13.05 -3.15
CA GLY A 382 -13.92 13.41 -1.76
C GLY A 382 -14.90 14.57 -1.55
N VAL A 383 -15.83 14.78 -2.49
CA VAL A 383 -16.87 15.82 -2.38
C VAL A 383 -18.14 15.32 -1.73
N ALA A 384 -18.31 13.99 -1.62
CA ALA A 384 -19.43 13.40 -0.92
C ALA A 384 -19.28 13.57 0.60
N ASN A 385 -20.38 13.91 1.27
CA ASN A 385 -20.41 13.97 2.72
C ASN A 385 -20.81 12.60 3.31
N TYR A 386 -20.59 12.41 4.62
CA TYR A 386 -20.90 11.15 5.29
C TYR A 386 -22.35 10.64 5.12
N LYS A 387 -23.35 11.53 5.00
CA LYS A 387 -24.76 11.13 4.78
C LYS A 387 -25.01 10.62 3.38
N ASP A 388 -24.22 11.05 2.39
CA ASP A 388 -24.31 10.56 1.03
C ASP A 388 -23.90 9.07 1.00
N TYR A 389 -22.86 8.70 1.73
CA TYR A 389 -22.46 7.30 1.94
C TYR A 389 -23.52 6.48 2.67
N GLY A 390 -24.16 7.06 3.69
CA GLY A 390 -25.29 6.42 4.36
C GLY A 390 -26.47 6.15 3.41
N THR A 391 -26.86 7.17 2.64
CA THR A 391 -27.94 7.09 1.65
C THR A 391 -27.64 6.04 0.59
N LEU A 392 -26.43 6.05 0.04
CA LEU A 392 -26.00 5.09 -0.96
C LEU A 392 -25.94 3.66 -0.40
N SER A 393 -25.41 3.48 0.80
CA SER A 393 -25.32 2.16 1.46
C SER A 393 -26.71 1.55 1.69
N ARG A 394 -27.67 2.37 2.13
CA ARG A 394 -29.06 1.96 2.30
C ARG A 394 -29.70 1.55 0.96
N TRP A 395 -29.47 2.33 -0.10
CA TRP A 395 -30.00 2.03 -1.43
C TRP A 395 -29.38 0.75 -2.00
N LEU A 396 -28.06 0.59 -1.94
CA LEU A 396 -27.36 -0.64 -2.35
C LEU A 396 -27.86 -1.86 -1.58
N ARG A 397 -28.11 -1.74 -0.28
CA ARG A 397 -28.65 -2.83 0.54
C ARG A 397 -30.03 -3.30 0.07
N GLY A 398 -30.84 -2.42 -0.52
CA GLY A 398 -32.12 -2.80 -1.13
C GLY A 398 -31.97 -3.69 -2.37
N HIS A 399 -30.82 -3.62 -3.04
CA HIS A 399 -30.52 -4.40 -4.26
C HIS A 399 -29.66 -5.63 -3.98
N PHE A 400 -28.84 -5.59 -2.93
CA PHE A 400 -27.93 -6.64 -2.50
C PHE A 400 -28.20 -6.97 -1.02
N PRO A 401 -29.31 -7.66 -0.71
CA PRO A 401 -29.72 -7.89 0.67
C PRO A 401 -28.84 -8.96 1.33
N ARG A 402 -28.82 -9.00 2.67
CA ARG A 402 -27.90 -9.87 3.44
C ARG A 402 -28.23 -11.36 3.29
N ASP A 403 -29.50 -11.70 3.11
CA ASP A 403 -30.00 -13.06 2.89
C ASP A 403 -29.61 -13.62 1.50
N GLU A 404 -29.25 -12.75 0.55
CA GLU A 404 -28.62 -13.12 -0.72
C GLU A 404 -27.08 -13.25 -0.61
N GLU A 405 -26.51 -13.23 0.60
CA GLU A 405 -25.07 -13.44 0.84
C GLU A 405 -24.16 -12.38 0.17
N TYR A 406 -24.57 -11.10 0.23
CA TYR A 406 -23.74 -9.97 -0.23
C TYR A 406 -23.25 -9.08 0.92
N ARG A 407 -21.97 -8.70 0.84
CA ARG A 407 -21.36 -7.64 1.66
C ARG A 407 -21.36 -6.32 0.92
N ILE A 408 -21.57 -5.24 1.66
CA ILE A 408 -21.38 -3.88 1.16
C ILE A 408 -20.21 -3.25 1.91
N LEU A 409 -19.18 -2.81 1.19
CA LEU A 409 -18.05 -2.07 1.76
C LEU A 409 -17.92 -0.69 1.11
N VAL A 410 -17.51 0.30 1.90
CA VAL A 410 -17.34 1.67 1.42
C VAL A 410 -15.88 2.12 1.51
N HIS A 411 -15.49 3.00 0.58
CA HIS A 411 -14.24 3.75 0.62
C HIS A 411 -14.53 5.21 0.36
N ALA A 412 -14.08 6.05 1.27
CA ALA A 412 -14.36 7.46 1.22
C ALA A 412 -13.07 8.26 1.09
N HIS A 413 -13.01 9.15 0.12
CA HIS A 413 -11.90 10.10 0.00
C HIS A 413 -12.20 11.36 0.84
N ALA A 414 -11.15 11.99 1.35
CA ALA A 414 -11.27 13.14 2.25
C ALA A 414 -11.67 14.44 1.53
N GLY A 415 -11.19 14.62 0.30
CA GLY A 415 -11.49 15.77 -0.56
C GLY A 415 -11.34 17.11 0.16
N ASP A 416 -12.36 17.97 0.02
CA ASP A 416 -12.45 19.26 0.70
C ASP A 416 -13.30 19.21 1.99
N GLY A 417 -14.06 18.13 2.21
CA GLY A 417 -14.99 17.99 3.32
C GLY A 417 -14.42 17.39 4.60
N ASN A 418 -13.33 16.61 4.51
CA ASN A 418 -12.72 15.86 5.63
C ASN A 418 -13.73 15.04 6.45
N THR A 419 -14.68 14.37 5.78
CA THR A 419 -15.72 13.54 6.43
C THR A 419 -15.60 12.03 6.18
N GLN A 420 -14.49 11.59 5.58
CA GLN A 420 -14.24 10.21 5.15
C GLN A 420 -14.35 9.17 6.26
N ASP A 421 -13.85 9.48 7.46
CA ASP A 421 -13.93 8.54 8.59
C ASP A 421 -15.37 8.46 9.13
N ALA A 422 -16.07 9.59 9.20
CA ALA A 422 -17.49 9.63 9.57
C ALA A 422 -18.37 8.91 8.53
N ALA A 423 -18.03 9.01 7.24
CA ALA A 423 -18.71 8.32 6.15
C ALA A 423 -18.68 6.80 6.32
N SER A 424 -17.57 6.26 6.80
CA SER A 424 -17.42 4.82 7.07
C SER A 424 -18.37 4.34 8.18
N VAL A 425 -18.47 5.11 9.25
CA VAL A 425 -19.38 4.81 10.37
C VAL A 425 -20.84 4.95 9.94
N GLU A 426 -21.19 6.04 9.25
CA GLU A 426 -22.55 6.28 8.75
C GLU A 426 -22.99 5.19 7.77
N ALA A 427 -22.12 4.77 6.85
CA ALA A 427 -22.40 3.65 5.95
C ALA A 427 -22.71 2.35 6.70
N ALA A 428 -21.93 2.01 7.73
CA ALA A 428 -22.17 0.84 8.57
C ALA A 428 -23.51 0.96 9.32
N LEU A 429 -23.81 2.15 9.86
CA LEU A 429 -25.12 2.47 10.46
C LEU A 429 -26.27 2.40 9.45
N GLU A 430 -26.02 2.46 8.15
CA GLU A 430 -27.03 2.38 7.10
C GLU A 430 -27.07 1.04 6.35
N GLY A 431 -26.33 0.04 6.85
CA GLY A 431 -26.43 -1.35 6.40
C GLY A 431 -25.23 -1.86 5.61
N ALA A 432 -24.15 -1.07 5.46
CA ALA A 432 -22.86 -1.60 5.05
C ALA A 432 -22.31 -2.61 6.08
N ASN A 433 -21.45 -3.52 5.64
CA ASN A 433 -20.75 -4.49 6.48
C ASN A 433 -19.41 -3.95 7.00
N GLY A 434 -18.85 -2.94 6.33
CA GLY A 434 -17.60 -2.31 6.75
C GLY A 434 -16.96 -1.51 5.63
N VAL A 435 -15.64 -1.57 5.53
CA VAL A 435 -14.83 -0.68 4.69
C VAL A 435 -13.85 -1.45 3.81
N TRP A 436 -13.46 -0.84 2.70
CA TRP A 436 -12.20 -1.19 2.04
C TRP A 436 -11.29 0.03 2.14
N ALA A 437 -10.23 -0.06 2.91
CA ALA A 437 -9.49 1.10 3.43
C ALA A 437 -8.06 0.70 3.81
N ALA A 438 -7.20 1.68 4.08
CA ALA A 438 -5.83 1.46 4.55
C ALA A 438 -5.70 1.89 6.01
N VAL A 439 -4.68 1.38 6.69
CA VAL A 439 -4.40 1.72 8.08
C VAL A 439 -4.16 3.22 8.25
N ILE A 440 -3.35 3.81 7.37
CA ILE A 440 -3.08 5.26 7.38
C ILE A 440 -4.02 5.99 6.42
N PRO A 441 -4.57 7.16 6.78
CA PRO A 441 -5.46 7.93 5.91
C PRO A 441 -4.72 8.71 4.83
N GLN A 442 -3.38 8.82 4.91
CA GLN A 442 -2.58 9.53 3.92
C GLN A 442 -2.39 8.68 2.67
N ALA A 443 -3.44 8.61 1.86
CA ALA A 443 -3.42 8.15 0.47
C ALA A 443 -4.31 9.05 -0.40
N ALA A 444 -4.31 8.83 -1.72
CA ALA A 444 -5.04 9.67 -2.68
C ALA A 444 -4.71 11.17 -2.55
N GLN A 445 -5.23 12.03 -3.43
CA GLN A 445 -4.80 13.44 -3.51
C GLN A 445 -5.03 14.24 -2.22
N SER A 446 -5.98 13.83 -1.38
CA SER A 446 -6.42 14.58 -0.19
C SER A 446 -6.57 13.73 1.07
N GLY A 447 -6.39 12.40 0.98
CA GLY A 447 -6.67 11.46 2.05
C GLY A 447 -7.85 10.54 1.74
N HIS A 448 -8.02 9.52 2.56
CA HIS A 448 -9.16 8.61 2.52
C HIS A 448 -9.48 8.06 3.92
N ASN A 449 -10.58 7.32 4.05
CA ASN A 449 -10.99 6.71 5.30
C ASN A 449 -9.94 5.71 5.80
N SER A 450 -9.64 5.77 7.10
CA SER A 450 -8.70 4.85 7.73
C SER A 450 -9.41 3.62 8.28
N SER A 451 -8.90 2.42 7.97
CA SER A 451 -9.38 1.17 8.59
C SER A 451 -9.18 1.20 10.10
N MET A 452 -8.08 1.80 10.57
CA MET A 452 -7.78 1.94 11.99
C MET A 452 -8.77 2.88 12.68
N VAL A 453 -9.08 4.04 12.07
CA VAL A 453 -10.07 4.98 12.61
C VAL A 453 -11.47 4.39 12.60
N PHE A 454 -11.84 3.65 11.55
CA PHE A 454 -13.11 2.94 11.50
C PHE A 454 -13.23 1.92 12.63
N LEU A 455 -12.22 1.05 12.81
CA LEU A 455 -12.25 0.02 13.85
C LEU A 455 -12.25 0.62 15.26
N ASP A 456 -11.48 1.68 15.53
CA ASP A 456 -11.52 2.40 16.81
C ASP A 456 -12.92 2.97 17.08
N ASN A 457 -13.54 3.65 16.10
CA ASN A 457 -14.92 4.13 16.25
C ASN A 457 -15.91 3.00 16.58
N MET A 458 -15.74 1.81 15.98
CA MET A 458 -16.56 0.65 16.30
C MET A 458 -16.34 0.18 17.76
N VAL A 459 -15.11 0.18 18.28
CA VAL A 459 -14.81 -0.09 19.70
C VAL A 459 -15.44 0.96 20.62
N GLN A 460 -15.30 2.25 20.29
CA GLN A 460 -15.92 3.36 21.04
C GLN A 460 -17.45 3.24 21.10
N MET A 461 -18.06 2.60 20.11
CA MET A 461 -19.49 2.31 20.05
C MET A 461 -19.89 0.95 20.66
N GLY A 462 -18.97 0.27 21.32
CA GLY A 462 -19.22 -0.95 22.11
C GLY A 462 -19.09 -2.25 21.33
N ASN A 463 -18.50 -2.23 20.12
CA ASN A 463 -18.39 -3.42 19.29
C ASN A 463 -17.24 -4.35 19.73
N GLY A 464 -17.60 -5.41 20.47
CA GLY A 464 -16.68 -6.43 20.95
C GLY A 464 -16.01 -7.27 19.86
N HIS A 465 -16.58 -7.37 18.67
CA HIS A 465 -15.99 -8.17 17.57
C HIS A 465 -14.67 -7.58 17.08
N VAL A 466 -14.47 -6.26 17.21
CA VAL A 466 -13.25 -5.62 16.75
C VAL A 466 -12.01 -6.18 17.45
N LEU A 467 -12.00 -6.26 18.78
CA LEU A 467 -10.85 -6.77 19.53
C LEU A 467 -10.69 -8.29 19.43
N ALA A 468 -11.74 -9.00 19.03
CA ALA A 468 -11.66 -10.43 18.76
C ALA A 468 -11.03 -10.73 17.39
N ASP A 469 -11.21 -9.82 16.44
CA ASP A 469 -10.86 -10.02 15.02
C ASP A 469 -9.59 -9.27 14.60
N PHE A 470 -9.24 -8.18 15.30
CA PHE A 470 -8.15 -7.28 14.94
C PHE A 470 -7.27 -6.95 16.16
N TRP A 471 -5.96 -7.00 15.98
CA TRP A 471 -4.95 -6.85 17.03
C TRP A 471 -4.59 -5.37 17.22
N LEU A 472 -5.60 -4.58 17.62
CA LEU A 472 -5.47 -3.12 17.71
C LEU A 472 -4.52 -2.62 18.82
N HIS A 473 -4.17 -3.46 19.80
CA HIS A 473 -3.26 -3.07 20.88
C HIS A 473 -1.87 -2.64 20.36
N GLN A 474 -1.43 -3.20 19.22
CA GLN A 474 -0.18 -2.82 18.53
C GLN A 474 -0.42 -1.89 17.34
N GLY A 475 -1.67 -1.52 17.07
CA GLY A 475 -2.10 -0.78 15.87
C GLY A 475 -1.42 0.58 15.72
N ALA A 476 -1.17 1.30 16.81
CA ALA A 476 -0.49 2.59 16.75
C ALA A 476 0.94 2.47 16.21
N GLN A 477 1.74 1.52 16.70
CA GLN A 477 3.10 1.33 16.20
C GLN A 477 3.09 0.80 14.76
N CYS A 478 2.15 -0.10 14.43
CA CYS A 478 1.94 -0.56 13.06
C CYS A 478 1.67 0.61 12.10
N ALA A 479 0.74 1.51 12.43
CA ALA A 479 0.44 2.69 11.62
C ALA A 479 1.65 3.61 11.44
N ARG A 480 2.43 3.83 12.50
CA ARG A 480 3.68 4.61 12.45
C ARG A 480 4.71 3.99 11.50
N HIS A 481 4.95 2.69 11.58
CA HIS A 481 5.87 2.02 10.66
C HIS A 481 5.37 2.05 9.21
N ILE A 482 4.06 1.87 8.98
CA ILE A 482 3.48 2.04 7.64
C ILE A 482 3.70 3.48 7.16
N TYR A 483 3.55 4.49 8.01
CA TYR A 483 3.84 5.88 7.67
C TYR A 483 5.33 6.08 7.31
N TYR A 484 6.25 5.52 8.09
CA TYR A 484 7.69 5.61 7.83
C TYR A 484 8.06 5.04 6.47
N LEU A 485 7.53 3.84 6.17
CA LEU A 485 7.67 3.19 4.87
C LEU A 485 7.14 4.08 3.74
N ASN A 486 5.99 4.74 3.93
CA ASN A 486 5.36 5.56 2.90
C ASN A 486 6.08 6.89 2.65
N PHE A 487 6.41 7.62 3.71
CA PHE A 487 6.86 9.02 3.62
C PHE A 487 8.35 9.22 3.81
N ASN A 488 9.13 8.13 3.98
CA ASN A 488 10.57 8.21 4.20
C ASN A 488 10.93 9.21 5.31
N SER A 489 10.19 9.17 6.42
CA SER A 489 10.23 10.17 7.51
C SER A 489 9.83 9.52 8.83
N TYR A 490 10.49 9.86 9.94
CA TYR A 490 10.00 9.55 11.30
C TYR A 490 9.09 10.64 11.87
N THR A 491 8.99 11.78 11.18
CA THR A 491 8.16 12.91 11.59
C THR A 491 6.72 12.67 11.15
N ILE A 492 5.88 12.24 12.09
CA ILE A 492 4.45 12.01 11.88
C ILE A 492 3.68 13.30 12.18
N PRO A 493 2.65 13.65 11.39
CA PRO A 493 1.77 14.76 11.73
C PRO A 493 1.11 14.55 13.09
N ASP A 494 1.24 15.56 13.95
CA ASP A 494 0.72 15.56 15.33
C ASP A 494 -0.76 15.17 15.44
N ASP A 495 -1.55 15.54 14.44
CA ASP A 495 -3.00 15.44 14.36
C ASP A 495 -3.50 14.14 13.73
N CYS A 496 -2.60 13.18 13.44
CA CYS A 496 -3.02 11.84 13.03
C CYS A 496 -3.86 11.20 14.15
N PRO A 497 -5.13 10.81 13.88
CA PRO A 497 -5.98 10.21 14.90
C PRO A 497 -5.37 8.90 15.39
N ILE A 498 -5.43 8.66 16.70
CA ILE A 498 -4.98 7.44 17.41
C ILE A 498 -3.46 7.25 17.51
N TRP A 499 -2.67 7.65 16.50
CA TRP A 499 -1.22 7.34 16.45
C TRP A 499 -0.30 8.57 16.30
N GLY A 500 -0.85 9.78 16.18
CA GLY A 500 -0.13 11.05 16.23
C GLY A 500 0.26 11.48 17.65
N ALA A 501 1.10 12.50 17.77
CA ALA A 501 1.65 12.94 19.05
C ALA A 501 0.65 13.65 19.98
N ARG A 502 -0.49 14.15 19.46
CA ARG A 502 -1.49 14.90 20.25
C ARG A 502 -2.58 14.04 20.87
N VAL A 503 -2.65 12.76 20.55
CA VAL A 503 -3.74 11.88 21.01
C VAL A 503 -3.77 11.77 22.54
N ASP A 504 -2.60 11.77 23.18
CA ASP A 504 -2.46 11.68 24.65
C ASP A 504 -2.30 13.05 25.34
N GLN A 505 -2.35 14.16 24.59
CA GLN A 505 -2.23 15.47 25.21
C GLN A 505 -3.53 15.80 25.96
N LEU A 506 -3.42 15.94 27.28
CA LEU A 506 -4.46 16.54 28.12
C LEU A 506 -4.81 17.91 27.54
N LEU A 507 -5.95 17.97 26.85
CA LEU A 507 -6.58 19.24 26.52
C LEU A 507 -6.76 19.98 27.84
N HIS A 508 -6.33 21.24 27.88
CA HIS A 508 -6.46 22.16 29.02
C HIS A 508 -7.77 21.89 29.79
N THR A 509 -7.77 21.89 31.12
CA THR A 509 -8.91 21.47 31.96
C THR A 509 -10.27 22.04 31.55
N ALA A 510 -10.29 23.22 30.90
CA ALA A 510 -11.45 23.83 30.24
C ALA A 510 -12.14 22.95 29.16
N PHE A 511 -11.46 21.94 28.64
CA PHE A 511 -11.89 21.01 27.60
C PHE A 511 -11.73 19.53 28.03
N SER A 512 -11.38 19.27 29.30
CA SER A 512 -11.34 17.90 29.83
C SER A 512 -12.76 17.33 29.86
N THR A 513 -13.02 16.34 28.99
CA THR A 513 -14.29 15.60 28.95
C THR A 513 -14.41 14.59 30.09
N VAL A 514 -13.31 14.27 30.76
CA VAL A 514 -13.21 13.21 31.77
C VAL A 514 -13.55 13.71 33.18
N SER A 515 -13.57 15.02 33.41
CA SER A 515 -13.88 15.61 34.72
C SER A 515 -14.39 17.06 34.61
N GLY A 516 -15.64 17.25 34.18
CA GLY A 516 -16.21 18.59 34.01
C GLY A 516 -17.63 18.72 34.53
N LYS A 517 -17.78 19.21 35.77
CA LYS A 517 -19.02 19.87 36.23
C LYS A 517 -19.36 21.00 35.25
N SER A 518 -20.58 20.96 34.72
CA SER A 518 -21.07 21.73 33.58
C SER A 518 -21.39 23.21 33.86
N SER A 519 -20.57 23.97 34.58
CA SER A 519 -20.90 25.37 34.87
C SER A 519 -19.66 26.21 35.09
N ASP A 520 -19.18 26.89 34.04
CA ASP A 520 -18.62 28.26 34.07
C ASP A 520 -17.97 28.64 32.72
N TRP A 521 -18.66 28.35 31.61
CA TRP A 521 -18.13 28.62 30.26
C TRP A 521 -18.27 30.09 29.81
N SER A 522 -18.85 30.98 30.64
CA SER A 522 -19.23 32.33 30.21
C SER A 522 -18.21 33.43 30.48
N ASN A 523 -17.02 33.14 31.00
CA ASN A 523 -16.17 34.19 31.59
C ASN A 523 -14.68 34.21 31.18
N ASP A 524 -14.30 33.73 30.00
CA ASP A 524 -12.95 34.04 29.50
C ASP A 524 -12.92 34.52 28.05
N LYS A 525 -12.59 35.81 27.90
CA LYS A 525 -12.44 36.53 26.64
C LYS A 525 -11.01 37.08 26.56
N SER A 526 -10.03 36.23 26.29
CA SER A 526 -8.81 36.69 25.62
C SER A 526 -7.92 35.53 25.20
N HIS A 527 -7.95 35.12 23.92
CA HIS A 527 -6.74 34.66 23.25
C HIS A 527 -6.78 34.99 21.76
N ARG A 528 -5.77 35.73 21.32
CA ARG A 528 -5.49 36.10 19.92
C ARG A 528 -4.76 34.94 19.25
N PHE A 529 -5.27 34.45 18.13
CA PHE A 529 -4.51 33.55 17.24
C PHE A 529 -3.65 34.38 16.29
N ALA A 530 -2.37 34.03 16.20
CA ALA A 530 -1.45 34.52 15.19
C ALA A 530 -1.56 33.61 13.96
N THR A 531 -1.83 34.19 12.79
CA THR A 531 -1.74 33.53 11.49
C THR A 531 -0.31 33.67 10.95
N GLN A 532 0.33 32.55 10.60
CA GLN A 532 1.48 32.53 9.71
C GLN A 532 1.04 31.90 8.39
N SER A 533 0.93 32.74 7.36
CA SER A 533 0.82 32.32 5.96
C SER A 533 2.22 32.37 5.34
N GLY A 534 2.77 31.20 4.99
CA GLY A 534 3.97 31.09 4.17
C GLY A 534 3.59 30.70 2.75
N ASP A 535 3.73 31.62 1.80
CA ASP A 535 3.62 31.37 0.37
C ASP A 535 4.86 30.63 -0.14
N VAL A 536 4.67 29.55 -0.90
CA VAL A 536 5.73 28.90 -1.69
C VAL A 536 5.57 29.32 -3.15
N PRO A 537 6.60 29.88 -3.82
CA PRO A 537 6.49 30.22 -5.23
C PRO A 537 6.68 28.99 -6.12
N ALA A 538 5.74 28.78 -7.03
CA ALA A 538 5.85 27.82 -8.13
C ALA A 538 6.92 28.31 -9.14
N GLY A 539 8.06 27.61 -9.16
CA GLY A 539 9.13 27.85 -10.12
C GLY A 539 8.80 27.32 -11.52
N VAL A 540 8.83 28.23 -12.49
CA VAL A 540 8.68 28.01 -13.93
C VAL A 540 9.84 27.18 -14.48
N VAL A 541 9.52 26.07 -15.16
CA VAL A 541 10.48 25.31 -15.98
C VAL A 541 10.93 26.19 -17.15
N GLY A 542 12.25 26.41 -17.27
CA GLY A 542 12.86 27.24 -18.29
C GLY A 542 12.65 26.72 -19.73
N PRO A 543 12.87 27.57 -20.75
CA PRO A 543 12.50 27.29 -22.12
C PRO A 543 13.56 26.42 -22.81
N LYS A 544 13.23 25.15 -23.10
CA LYS A 544 13.56 24.42 -24.37
C LYS A 544 13.23 22.90 -24.41
N GLY A 545 12.43 22.37 -23.49
CA GLY A 545 11.78 21.06 -23.64
C GLY A 545 10.35 21.14 -23.11
N ARG A 546 9.34 20.60 -23.81
CA ARG A 546 8.00 20.54 -23.21
C ARG A 546 8.02 19.44 -22.16
N ALA A 547 7.45 19.69 -20.98
CA ALA A 547 7.34 18.70 -19.91
C ALA A 547 6.70 17.37 -20.38
N GLY A 548 5.97 17.39 -21.51
CA GLY A 548 5.39 16.22 -22.16
C GLY A 548 6.36 15.32 -22.97
N ASP A 549 7.54 15.79 -23.36
CA ASP A 549 8.36 15.13 -24.42
C ASP A 549 9.06 13.83 -23.97
N HIS A 550 9.10 13.56 -22.66
CA HIS A 550 9.80 12.43 -22.03
C HIS A 550 9.01 11.77 -20.88
N VAL A 551 7.70 12.04 -20.76
CA VAL A 551 6.90 11.57 -19.61
C VAL A 551 6.94 10.05 -19.46
N LYS A 552 6.89 9.32 -20.58
CA LYS A 552 6.94 7.86 -20.56
C LYS A 552 8.30 7.37 -20.06
N GLU A 553 9.40 7.89 -20.61
CA GLU A 553 10.75 7.46 -20.26
C GLU A 553 11.09 7.80 -18.80
N VAL A 554 10.72 8.98 -18.31
CA VAL A 554 10.90 9.37 -16.91
C VAL A 554 10.10 8.44 -15.99
N ARG A 555 8.86 8.11 -16.35
CA ARG A 555 8.04 7.14 -15.60
C ARG A 555 8.67 5.74 -15.60
N ASP A 556 9.16 5.28 -16.74
CA ASP A 556 9.80 3.96 -16.86
C ASP A 556 11.09 3.89 -16.01
N LEU A 557 11.87 4.99 -15.94
CA LEU A 557 13.02 5.11 -15.03
C LEU A 557 12.58 5.12 -13.55
N GLY A 558 11.49 5.79 -13.23
CA GLY A 558 10.90 5.76 -11.89
C GLY A 558 10.50 4.35 -11.46
N PHE A 559 9.83 3.59 -12.33
CA PHE A 559 9.53 2.18 -12.06
C PHE A 559 10.79 1.33 -11.95
N ALA A 560 11.81 1.58 -12.77
CA ALA A 560 13.09 0.87 -12.65
C ALA A 560 13.73 1.07 -11.27
N LEU A 561 13.76 2.31 -10.75
CA LEU A 561 14.26 2.60 -9.40
C LEU A 561 13.45 1.86 -8.33
N MET A 562 12.12 1.97 -8.38
CA MET A 562 11.23 1.29 -7.42
C MET A 562 11.41 -0.24 -7.45
N ASN A 563 11.52 -0.82 -8.64
CA ASN A 563 11.77 -2.26 -8.84
C ASN A 563 13.19 -2.68 -8.44
N ALA A 564 14.13 -1.75 -8.29
CA ALA A 564 15.47 -2.00 -7.79
C ALA A 564 15.59 -1.82 -6.27
N ASP A 565 14.48 -1.56 -5.57
CA ASP A 565 14.43 -1.18 -4.15
C ASP A 565 15.19 0.13 -3.84
N ILE A 566 15.30 1.04 -4.82
CA ILE A 566 15.95 2.34 -4.68
C ILE A 566 14.89 3.43 -4.47
N ARG A 567 15.08 4.25 -3.43
CA ARG A 567 14.14 5.31 -3.03
C ARG A 567 14.66 6.67 -3.44
N ALA A 568 13.81 7.43 -4.12
CA ALA A 568 14.10 8.78 -4.57
C ALA A 568 12.84 9.63 -4.49
N ASN A 569 12.95 10.87 -4.00
CA ASN A 569 11.82 11.78 -3.91
C ASN A 569 11.41 12.33 -5.28
N MET A 570 10.35 11.78 -5.86
CA MET A 570 9.80 12.16 -7.16
C MET A 570 9.06 13.51 -7.15
N ASN A 571 8.83 14.11 -5.97
CA ASN A 571 8.33 15.48 -5.85
C ASN A 571 9.49 16.51 -5.82
N GLU A 572 10.73 16.06 -5.65
CA GLU A 572 11.88 16.95 -5.65
C GLU A 572 12.32 17.30 -7.08
N GLN A 573 12.49 18.59 -7.35
CA GLN A 573 12.91 19.08 -8.67
C GLN A 573 14.26 18.52 -9.11
N ALA A 574 15.19 18.31 -8.17
CA ALA A 574 16.52 17.76 -8.45
C ALA A 574 16.43 16.33 -9.00
N THR A 575 15.67 15.47 -8.31
CA THR A 575 15.39 14.09 -8.73
C THR A 575 14.72 14.03 -10.10
N LEU A 576 13.66 14.81 -10.31
CA LEU A 576 12.95 14.87 -11.59
C LEU A 576 13.86 15.35 -12.73
N LYS A 577 14.70 16.35 -12.47
CA LYS A 577 15.68 16.83 -13.45
C LYS A 577 16.68 15.74 -13.80
N GLN A 578 17.22 15.02 -12.81
CA GLN A 578 18.17 13.93 -13.04
C GLN A 578 17.56 12.82 -13.91
N LEU A 579 16.33 12.39 -13.62
CA LEU A 579 15.61 11.41 -14.43
C LEU A 579 15.36 11.91 -15.86
N TRP A 580 14.99 13.18 -16.01
CA TRP A 580 14.80 13.80 -17.31
C TRP A 580 16.10 13.84 -18.13
N ASP A 581 17.22 14.20 -17.52
CA ASP A 581 18.54 14.23 -18.17
C ASP A 581 18.96 12.81 -18.65
N ILE A 582 18.70 11.78 -17.84
CA ILE A 582 18.92 10.37 -18.22
C ILE A 582 18.04 10.00 -19.41
N ALA A 583 16.74 10.31 -19.36
CA ALA A 583 15.81 10.01 -20.44
C ALA A 583 16.19 10.73 -21.76
N ALA A 584 16.59 11.99 -21.69
CA ALA A 584 17.03 12.77 -22.83
C ALA A 584 18.31 12.21 -23.47
N ARG A 585 19.28 11.79 -22.65
CA ARG A 585 20.49 11.09 -23.13
C ARG A 585 20.14 9.79 -23.83
N ASN A 586 19.33 8.93 -23.22
CA ASN A 586 18.96 7.63 -23.78
C ASN A 586 18.25 7.77 -25.14
N LYS A 587 17.36 8.75 -25.28
CA LYS A 587 16.68 9.05 -26.55
C LYS A 587 17.67 9.47 -27.64
N THR A 588 18.64 10.31 -27.28
CA THR A 588 19.69 10.77 -28.21
C THR A 588 20.58 9.63 -28.66
N GLU A 589 20.98 8.76 -27.73
CA GLU A 589 21.79 7.56 -28.02
C GLU A 589 21.05 6.59 -28.94
N LYS A 590 19.75 6.34 -28.68
CA LYS A 590 18.92 5.48 -29.52
C LYS A 590 18.82 6.01 -30.96
N ILE A 591 18.55 7.30 -31.14
CA ILE A 591 18.49 7.93 -32.47
C ILE A 591 19.83 7.76 -33.21
N ARG A 592 20.95 7.95 -32.51
CA ARG A 592 22.28 7.77 -33.09
C ARG A 592 22.53 6.32 -33.51
N CYS A 593 22.16 5.34 -32.69
CA CYS A 593 22.28 3.91 -33.00
C CYS A 593 21.41 3.53 -34.21
N ASP A 594 20.16 3.99 -34.25
CA ASP A 594 19.24 3.71 -35.37
C ASP A 594 19.74 4.33 -36.68
N GLN A 595 20.33 5.54 -36.62
CA GLN A 595 20.97 6.18 -37.78
C GLN A 595 22.19 5.40 -38.27
N VAL A 596 23.04 4.92 -37.35
CA VAL A 596 24.22 4.11 -37.70
C VAL A 596 23.81 2.75 -38.27
N ALA A 597 22.83 2.08 -37.67
CA ALA A 597 22.29 0.81 -38.18
C ALA A 597 21.66 1.00 -39.57
N GLY A 598 20.90 2.08 -39.77
CA GLY A 598 20.36 2.48 -41.06
C GLY A 598 21.45 2.75 -42.09
N TYR A 599 22.53 3.44 -41.69
CA TYR A 599 23.70 3.71 -42.54
C TYR A 599 24.46 2.43 -42.93
N LEU A 600 24.74 1.54 -41.97
CA LEU A 600 25.41 0.26 -42.23
C LEU A 600 24.56 -0.65 -43.14
N LYS A 601 23.24 -0.67 -42.93
CA LYS A 601 22.32 -1.38 -43.82
C LYS A 601 22.30 -0.77 -45.23
N ALA A 602 22.37 0.57 -45.33
CA ALA A 602 22.47 1.26 -46.62
C ALA A 602 23.81 0.95 -47.33
N GLN A 603 24.94 0.93 -46.62
CA GLN A 603 26.24 0.52 -47.17
C GLN A 603 26.22 -0.93 -47.69
N GLN A 604 25.60 -1.86 -46.95
CA GLN A 604 25.44 -3.25 -47.41
C GLN A 604 24.62 -3.37 -48.70
N HIS A 605 23.66 -2.48 -48.94
CA HIS A 605 22.83 -2.49 -50.14
C HIS A 605 23.42 -1.72 -51.33
N GLN A 606 24.28 -0.74 -51.10
CA GLN A 606 24.88 0.07 -52.17
C GLN A 606 26.16 -0.54 -52.74
N GLY A 607 26.77 -1.53 -52.06
CA GLY A 607 28.03 -2.13 -52.46
C GLY A 607 29.20 -1.16 -52.29
N GLU A 608 30.38 -1.66 -51.96
CA GLU A 608 31.61 -0.86 -51.85
C GLU A 608 32.03 -0.32 -53.22
N LYS A 609 31.35 0.72 -53.70
CA LYS A 609 31.78 1.52 -54.86
C LYS A 609 31.73 3.00 -54.51
N GLU A 610 32.70 3.41 -53.70
CA GLU A 610 33.44 4.66 -53.88
C GLU A 610 34.94 4.37 -53.84
#